data_AF-A0A1C5XCJ8-F1
#
_entry.id   AF-A0A1C5XCJ8-F1
#
_cell.length_a   1.000
_cell.length_b   1.000
_cell.length_c   1.000
_cell.angle_alpha   90.00
_cell.angle_beta   90.00
_cell.angle_gamma   90.00
#
_symmetry.space_group_name_H-M   'P 1'
#
loop_
_entity.id
_entity.type
_entity.pdbx_description
1 polymer ?
#
loop_
_entity_poly.entity_id
_entity_poly.type
_entity_poly.pdbx_seq_one_letter_code
_entity_poly.pdbx_strand_id
1 'polypeptide(L)'
;MELTKINFKPSFFSDRPIELLSDGEFSAVAFRYETGVCGLKIRNKNCNMVVLPYMGQQIWFAEFHGKNLTQKSIFDQPQNTTKFGDNYGGLLIHCGLTNINCADEGEDYPLHGELPFAYYPDTYVGIGRDEKGKYLVVGGTYVYRNSQEYHYSYSPQLRLYENSTVAEMHIDIHNRRKSPLDYMFMCHMNWLAVEGSHIVYSAIKDKEHIKPDPPILEGDSERAIKMREYAKRIFDDPMIADVLDSESQCNDPEMCINIKYESDEEGWAHAMQVMPEGDSCYVRFKTEKLPYALRWLCRTGDEDGIGIALPTTGTNRSTKYQKENHLYNTIKPGEHEELRFDFGYLDIEETKLVKQHIEEILGKK
;
A
#
# COMPACT_ATOMS: atom_id res chain seq x y z
N MET A 1 -10.84 -24.02 -7.56
CA MET A 1 -10.37 -22.76 -8.16
C MET A 1 -9.79 -23.08 -9.53
N GLU A 2 -10.35 -22.50 -10.58
CA GLU A 2 -9.84 -22.61 -11.96
C GLU A 2 -9.00 -21.36 -12.24
N LEU A 3 -7.78 -21.52 -12.75
CA LEU A 3 -6.92 -20.39 -13.09
C LEU A 3 -6.14 -20.70 -14.37
N THR A 4 -6.38 -19.90 -15.41
CA THR A 4 -5.60 -19.92 -16.65
C THR A 4 -4.57 -18.78 -16.60
N LYS A 5 -3.29 -19.11 -16.76
CA LYS A 5 -2.17 -18.14 -16.70
C LYS A 5 -1.51 -18.00 -18.07
N ILE A 6 -1.13 -16.77 -18.38
CA ILE A 6 -0.26 -16.38 -19.48
C ILE A 6 1.00 -15.79 -18.86
N ASN A 7 2.09 -16.52 -18.96
CA ASN A 7 3.40 -16.01 -18.55
C ASN A 7 3.94 -15.08 -19.63
N PHE A 8 4.61 -14.01 -19.22
CA PHE A 8 5.20 -13.04 -20.14
C PHE A 8 6.63 -12.71 -19.74
N LYS A 9 7.39 -12.16 -20.68
CA LYS A 9 8.81 -11.82 -20.53
C LYS A 9 9.00 -10.32 -20.77
N PRO A 10 10.09 -9.69 -20.28
CA PRO A 10 10.33 -8.28 -20.54
C PRO A 10 10.32 -7.90 -22.03
N SER A 11 10.70 -8.83 -22.92
CA SER A 11 10.69 -8.62 -24.37
C SER A 11 9.29 -8.45 -24.99
N PHE A 12 8.21 -8.70 -24.25
CA PHE A 12 6.83 -8.45 -24.70
C PHE A 12 6.41 -6.99 -24.49
N PHE A 13 7.22 -6.20 -23.79
CA PHE A 13 6.95 -4.81 -23.47
C PHE A 13 7.76 -3.92 -24.40
N SER A 14 7.07 -3.16 -25.24
CA SER A 14 7.64 -2.20 -26.20
C SER A 14 6.85 -0.90 -26.21
N ASP A 15 7.38 0.09 -26.93
CA ASP A 15 6.69 1.34 -27.29
C ASP A 15 5.37 1.09 -28.05
N ARG A 16 5.30 0.01 -28.82
CA ARG A 16 4.06 -0.52 -29.39
C ARG A 16 3.38 -1.45 -28.37
N PRO A 17 2.20 -1.09 -27.81
CA PRO A 17 1.51 -1.94 -26.84
C PRO A 17 1.05 -3.27 -27.45
N ILE A 18 1.07 -4.32 -26.64
CA ILE A 18 0.64 -5.68 -27.01
C ILE A 18 -0.45 -6.13 -26.02
N GLU A 19 -1.63 -6.49 -26.53
CA GLU A 19 -2.67 -7.12 -25.72
C GLU A 19 -2.27 -8.58 -25.43
N LEU A 20 -2.00 -8.88 -24.16
CA LEU A 20 -1.64 -10.23 -23.71
C LEU A 20 -2.88 -11.07 -23.37
N LEU A 21 -3.96 -10.40 -22.98
CA LEU A 21 -5.19 -11.02 -22.51
C LEU A 21 -6.37 -10.11 -22.84
N SER A 22 -7.43 -10.70 -23.39
CA SER A 22 -8.72 -10.05 -23.63
C SER A 22 -9.82 -11.06 -23.35
N ASP A 23 -10.71 -10.77 -22.41
CA ASP A 23 -11.82 -11.64 -22.05
C ASP A 23 -12.99 -10.81 -21.46
N GLY A 24 -14.00 -10.54 -22.30
CA GLY A 24 -15.14 -9.71 -21.90
C GLY A 24 -14.69 -8.29 -21.56
N GLU A 25 -15.02 -7.84 -20.35
CA GLU A 25 -14.61 -6.52 -19.83
C GLU A 25 -13.16 -6.52 -19.33
N PHE A 26 -12.50 -7.68 -19.25
CA PHE A 26 -11.11 -7.77 -18.86
C PHE A 26 -10.16 -7.57 -20.04
N SER A 27 -9.11 -6.79 -19.81
CA SER A 27 -7.93 -6.85 -20.68
C SER A 27 -6.64 -6.61 -19.91
N ALA A 28 -5.54 -7.13 -20.45
CA ALA A 28 -4.19 -6.83 -20.01
C ALA A 28 -3.31 -6.47 -21.21
N VAL A 29 -2.76 -5.25 -21.20
CA VAL A 29 -1.96 -4.69 -22.28
C VAL A 29 -0.56 -4.37 -21.77
N ALA A 30 0.45 -5.03 -22.34
CA ALA A 30 1.86 -4.78 -22.05
C ALA A 30 2.37 -3.61 -22.90
N PHE A 31 3.11 -2.69 -22.26
CA PHE A 31 3.75 -1.54 -22.92
C PHE A 31 5.02 -1.13 -22.16
N ARG A 32 5.87 -0.32 -22.79
CA ARG A 32 7.08 0.22 -22.15
C ARG A 32 7.00 1.73 -22.06
N TYR A 33 7.21 2.27 -20.86
CA TYR A 33 7.40 3.70 -20.65
C TYR A 33 8.67 4.19 -21.34
N GLU A 34 8.74 5.49 -21.63
CA GLU A 34 9.93 6.09 -22.25
C GLU A 34 11.19 5.96 -21.37
N THR A 35 11.00 5.86 -20.05
CA THR A 35 12.04 5.54 -19.05
C THR A 35 12.59 4.12 -19.16
N GLY A 36 12.01 3.27 -20.02
CA GLY A 36 12.36 1.87 -20.19
C GLY A 36 11.65 0.92 -19.21
N VAL A 37 10.89 1.43 -18.25
CA VAL A 37 10.14 0.61 -17.30
C VAL A 37 8.97 -0.10 -17.99
N CYS A 38 8.77 -1.38 -17.68
CA CYS A 38 7.66 -2.18 -18.23
C CYS A 38 6.37 -1.89 -17.46
N GLY A 39 5.31 -1.51 -18.18
CA GLY A 39 3.96 -1.33 -17.64
C GLY A 39 3.00 -2.40 -18.18
N LEU A 40 2.17 -2.94 -17.29
CA LEU A 40 1.06 -3.82 -17.64
C LEU A 40 -0.24 -3.12 -17.26
N LYS A 41 -0.93 -2.55 -18.27
CA LYS A 41 -2.25 -1.94 -18.06
C LYS A 41 -3.29 -3.04 -17.97
N ILE A 42 -3.91 -3.18 -16.80
CA ILE A 42 -5.02 -4.09 -16.57
C ILE A 42 -6.31 -3.32 -16.40
N ARG A 43 -7.43 -3.92 -16.81
CA ARG A 43 -8.76 -3.34 -16.60
C ARG A 43 -9.81 -4.39 -16.37
N ASN A 44 -10.88 -3.97 -15.72
CA ASN A 44 -12.22 -4.55 -15.81
C ASN A 44 -13.18 -3.45 -16.32
N LYS A 45 -14.48 -3.63 -16.09
CA LYS A 45 -15.50 -2.64 -16.45
C LYS A 45 -15.35 -1.27 -15.75
N ASN A 46 -14.89 -1.27 -14.50
CA ASN A 46 -14.97 -0.12 -13.59
C ASN A 46 -13.59 0.47 -13.22
N CYS A 47 -12.51 -0.27 -13.44
CA CYS A 47 -11.17 0.04 -12.99
C CYS A 47 -10.15 -0.12 -14.09
N ASN A 48 -9.18 0.79 -14.11
CA ASN A 48 -7.97 0.69 -14.92
C ASN A 48 -6.76 0.85 -13.99
N MET A 49 -5.79 -0.06 -14.06
CA MET A 49 -4.57 0.02 -13.26
C MET A 49 -3.36 -0.24 -14.14
N VAL A 50 -2.21 0.34 -13.80
CA VAL A 50 -0.91 -0.02 -14.39
C VAL A 50 -0.06 -0.70 -13.33
N VAL A 51 0.17 -2.01 -13.51
CA VAL A 51 1.11 -2.78 -12.70
C VAL A 51 2.50 -2.68 -13.32
N LEU A 52 3.55 -2.58 -12.50
CA LEU A 52 4.95 -2.65 -12.92
C LEU A 52 5.48 -4.07 -12.65
N PRO A 53 5.25 -5.06 -13.54
CA PRO A 53 5.46 -6.47 -13.22
C PRO A 53 6.90 -6.82 -12.86
N TYR A 54 7.87 -6.05 -13.37
CA TYR A 54 9.30 -6.28 -13.15
C TYR A 54 9.94 -5.30 -12.13
N MET A 55 9.14 -4.45 -11.48
CA MET A 55 9.60 -3.48 -10.50
C MET A 55 8.66 -3.52 -9.29
N GLY A 56 8.99 -4.36 -8.32
CA GLY A 56 8.27 -4.50 -7.05
C GLY A 56 6.85 -5.05 -7.17
N GLN A 57 6.34 -5.31 -8.38
CA GLN A 57 4.90 -5.42 -8.65
C GLN A 57 4.11 -4.20 -8.13
N GLN A 58 4.72 -3.02 -8.22
CA GLN A 58 4.07 -1.77 -7.87
C GLN A 58 2.82 -1.55 -8.73
N ILE A 59 1.86 -0.78 -8.22
CA ILE A 59 0.79 -0.20 -9.02
C ILE A 59 1.12 1.27 -9.21
N TRP A 60 1.51 1.64 -10.41
CA TRP A 60 1.94 3.00 -10.71
C TRP A 60 0.75 3.96 -10.78
N PHE A 61 -0.33 3.52 -11.40
CA PHE A 61 -1.52 4.34 -11.63
C PHE A 61 -2.76 3.48 -11.40
N ALA A 62 -3.79 4.04 -10.76
CA ALA A 62 -5.13 3.49 -10.79
C ALA A 62 -6.21 4.55 -11.01
N GLU A 63 -7.22 4.14 -11.76
CA GLU A 63 -8.42 4.89 -12.05
C GLU A 63 -9.64 4.04 -11.71
N PHE A 64 -10.60 4.64 -11.04
CA PHE A 64 -11.86 4.02 -10.64
C PHE A 64 -13.01 4.87 -11.18
N HIS A 65 -13.87 4.28 -12.01
CA HIS A 65 -14.96 5.00 -12.71
C HIS A 65 -14.50 6.28 -13.43
N GLY A 66 -13.31 6.26 -14.04
CA GLY A 66 -12.75 7.44 -14.72
C GLY A 66 -12.10 8.47 -13.79
N LYS A 67 -12.12 8.28 -12.46
CA LYS A 67 -11.44 9.13 -11.48
C LYS A 67 -10.03 8.60 -11.24
N ASN A 68 -8.99 9.37 -11.58
CA ASN A 68 -7.63 9.09 -11.15
C ASN A 68 -7.49 9.48 -9.67
N LEU A 69 -7.24 8.48 -8.82
CA LEU A 69 -7.12 8.64 -7.37
C LEU A 69 -5.70 8.31 -6.88
N THR A 70 -4.74 8.22 -7.80
CA THR A 70 -3.31 8.17 -7.48
C THR A 70 -2.85 9.54 -7.00
N GLN A 71 -1.92 9.60 -6.04
CA GLN A 71 -1.34 10.85 -5.56
C GLN A 71 -0.89 11.78 -6.69
N LYS A 72 -0.92 13.08 -6.42
CA LYS A 72 -0.19 14.04 -7.25
C LYS A 72 1.29 13.89 -6.96
N SER A 73 2.10 13.78 -8.01
CA SER A 73 3.55 13.69 -7.90
C SER A 73 4.24 14.37 -9.07
N ILE A 74 5.49 14.79 -8.88
CA ILE A 74 6.36 15.29 -9.96
C ILE A 74 6.78 14.19 -10.94
N PHE A 75 6.56 12.92 -10.60
CA PHE A 75 6.88 11.78 -11.46
C PHE A 75 5.68 11.36 -12.31
N ASP A 76 5.62 11.83 -13.55
CA ASP A 76 4.55 11.45 -14.50
C ASP A 76 4.65 9.99 -14.99
N GLN A 77 5.83 9.38 -14.85
CA GLN A 77 6.11 8.00 -15.26
C GLN A 77 7.15 7.36 -14.32
N PRO A 78 7.13 6.03 -14.17
CA PRO A 78 8.08 5.36 -13.29
C PRO A 78 9.50 5.48 -13.83
N GLN A 79 10.45 5.78 -12.96
CA GLN A 79 11.86 5.88 -13.27
C GLN A 79 12.55 4.53 -13.11
N ASN A 80 13.49 4.22 -14.01
CA ASN A 80 14.31 3.01 -13.92
C ASN A 80 15.43 3.21 -12.90
N THR A 81 15.10 3.07 -11.62
CA THR A 81 15.99 3.28 -10.48
C THR A 81 15.71 2.25 -9.39
N THR A 82 16.59 2.17 -8.41
CA THR A 82 16.41 1.41 -7.16
C THR A 82 16.42 2.32 -5.93
N LYS A 83 16.46 3.64 -6.13
CA LYS A 83 16.41 4.63 -5.07
C LYS A 83 14.98 5.09 -4.87
N PHE A 84 14.46 4.93 -3.65
CA PHE A 84 13.05 5.19 -3.35
C PHE A 84 12.60 6.61 -3.72
N GLY A 85 13.33 7.63 -3.26
CA GLY A 85 13.01 9.03 -3.54
C GLY A 85 13.12 9.45 -5.01
N ASP A 86 13.79 8.67 -5.85
CA ASP A 86 13.94 8.96 -7.28
C ASP A 86 12.77 8.36 -8.11
N ASN A 87 11.78 7.73 -7.46
CA ASN A 87 10.63 7.09 -8.13
C ASN A 87 9.37 7.03 -7.24
N TYR A 88 9.00 8.16 -6.64
CA TYR A 88 7.94 8.18 -5.64
C TYR A 88 6.59 8.71 -6.15
N GLY A 89 6.12 8.17 -7.28
CA GLY A 89 4.84 8.56 -7.90
C GLY A 89 3.73 7.50 -7.89
N GLY A 90 4.05 6.24 -7.58
CA GLY A 90 3.11 5.12 -7.70
C GLY A 90 2.01 5.12 -6.64
N LEU A 91 0.83 4.59 -6.99
CA LEU A 91 -0.27 4.35 -6.06
C LEU A 91 0.10 3.30 -5.01
N LEU A 92 0.69 2.16 -5.37
CA LEU A 92 0.94 1.07 -4.43
C LEU A 92 2.37 0.55 -4.54
N ILE A 93 3.06 0.52 -3.41
CA ILE A 93 4.44 0.04 -3.28
C ILE A 93 4.52 -0.95 -2.12
N HIS A 94 5.03 -2.14 -2.38
CA HIS A 94 5.32 -3.13 -1.34
C HIS A 94 6.66 -2.80 -0.68
N CYS A 95 6.68 -2.63 0.64
CA CYS A 95 7.87 -2.34 1.44
C CYS A 95 8.17 -3.50 2.38
N GLY A 96 9.45 -3.78 2.61
CA GLY A 96 9.91 -4.99 3.30
C GLY A 96 10.84 -5.82 2.39
N LEU A 97 11.13 -7.08 2.73
CA LEU A 97 10.83 -7.75 4.01
C LEU A 97 11.94 -7.53 5.06
N THR A 98 13.10 -6.99 4.66
CA THR A 98 14.23 -6.79 5.57
C THR A 98 14.05 -5.61 6.50
N ASN A 99 13.40 -4.55 6.01
CA ASN A 99 13.11 -3.32 6.73
C ASN A 99 11.99 -2.55 6.00
N ILE A 100 11.34 -1.64 6.72
CA ILE A 100 10.21 -0.87 6.16
C ILE A 100 10.32 0.64 6.31
N ASN A 101 11.33 1.20 6.98
CA ASN A 101 11.50 2.65 7.13
C ASN A 101 12.97 3.07 7.04
N CYS A 102 13.24 4.35 7.31
CA CYS A 102 14.59 4.92 7.37
C CYS A 102 15.46 4.22 8.42
N ALA A 103 16.74 4.11 8.09
CA ALA A 103 17.78 3.73 9.05
C ALA A 103 17.94 4.81 10.12
N ASP A 104 18.16 4.38 11.37
CA ASP A 104 18.55 5.26 12.47
C ASP A 104 20.08 5.28 12.63
N GLU A 105 20.58 6.06 13.58
CA GLU A 105 22.02 6.11 13.89
C GLU A 105 22.59 4.70 14.14
N GLY A 106 23.61 4.35 13.34
CA GLY A 106 24.29 3.05 13.41
C GLY A 106 23.67 1.95 12.54
N GLU A 107 22.65 2.26 11.74
CA GLU A 107 22.09 1.37 10.72
C GLU A 107 22.40 1.85 9.30
N ASP A 108 22.52 0.91 8.36
CA ASP A 108 22.77 1.20 6.94
C ASP A 108 21.99 0.20 6.06
N TYR A 109 20.88 0.68 5.50
CA TYR A 109 20.05 -0.06 4.56
C TYR A 109 19.18 0.91 3.75
N PRO A 110 18.74 0.53 2.54
CA PRO A 110 17.86 1.38 1.75
C PRO A 110 16.50 1.57 2.44
N LEU A 111 15.94 2.77 2.29
CA LEU A 111 14.59 3.09 2.73
C LEU A 111 13.58 2.10 2.13
N HIS A 112 12.68 1.58 2.98
CA HIS A 112 11.59 0.65 2.63
C HIS A 112 12.00 -0.76 2.15
N GLY A 113 13.28 -1.13 2.27
CA GLY A 113 13.76 -2.47 1.99
C GLY A 113 13.88 -2.79 0.51
N GLU A 114 13.91 -4.08 0.18
CA GLU A 114 14.21 -4.55 -1.17
C GLU A 114 12.97 -4.71 -2.06
N LEU A 115 11.79 -4.92 -1.46
CA LEU A 115 10.55 -5.18 -2.20
C LEU A 115 10.16 -4.06 -3.19
N PRO A 116 10.31 -2.74 -2.90
CA PRO A 116 9.86 -1.70 -3.82
C PRO A 116 10.46 -1.85 -5.22
N PHE A 117 11.71 -2.30 -5.33
CA PHE A 117 12.42 -2.41 -6.59
C PHE A 117 12.83 -3.85 -6.93
N ALA A 118 12.22 -4.84 -6.27
CA ALA A 118 12.47 -6.24 -6.54
C ALA A 118 12.15 -6.60 -8.00
N TYR A 119 13.07 -7.32 -8.65
CA TYR A 119 12.88 -7.82 -10.01
C TYR A 119 12.25 -9.22 -9.99
N TYR A 120 11.10 -9.38 -10.65
CA TYR A 120 10.35 -10.63 -10.72
C TYR A 120 10.62 -11.35 -12.05
N PRO A 121 11.42 -12.44 -12.08
CA PRO A 121 11.68 -13.16 -13.34
C PRO A 121 10.46 -13.96 -13.82
N ASP A 122 9.62 -14.41 -12.89
CA ASP A 122 8.45 -15.24 -13.15
C ASP A 122 7.18 -14.42 -12.90
N THR A 123 6.60 -13.87 -13.97
CA THR A 123 5.40 -13.02 -13.92
C THR A 123 4.31 -13.56 -14.83
N TYR A 124 3.06 -13.39 -14.43
CA TYR A 124 1.91 -13.84 -15.19
C TYR A 124 0.72 -12.89 -15.08
N VAL A 125 -0.13 -12.95 -16.09
CA VAL A 125 -1.51 -12.44 -16.06
C VAL A 125 -2.45 -13.59 -16.37
N GLY A 126 -3.68 -13.56 -15.87
CA GLY A 126 -4.60 -14.65 -16.09
C GLY A 126 -6.04 -14.32 -15.78
N ILE A 127 -6.91 -15.28 -16.07
CA ILE A 127 -8.30 -15.29 -15.64
C ILE A 127 -8.50 -16.44 -14.68
N GLY A 128 -9.01 -16.13 -13.50
CA GLY A 128 -9.43 -17.09 -12.50
C GLY A 128 -10.95 -17.09 -12.28
N ARG A 129 -11.44 -18.15 -11.65
CA ARG A 129 -12.81 -18.26 -11.14
C ARG A 129 -12.82 -18.89 -9.76
N ASP A 130 -13.54 -18.24 -8.86
CA ASP A 130 -13.88 -18.75 -7.53
C ASP A 130 -15.34 -18.42 -7.17
N GLU A 131 -15.70 -18.55 -5.90
CA GLU A 131 -17.07 -18.36 -5.40
C GLU A 131 -17.57 -16.91 -5.55
N LYS A 132 -16.68 -15.91 -5.61
CA LYS A 132 -17.03 -14.50 -5.90
C LYS A 132 -17.19 -14.24 -7.40
N GLY A 133 -16.87 -15.22 -8.23
CA GLY A 133 -17.00 -15.16 -9.68
C GLY A 133 -15.66 -15.07 -10.40
N LYS A 134 -15.70 -14.43 -11.56
CA LYS A 134 -14.56 -14.32 -12.47
C LYS A 134 -13.69 -13.11 -12.12
N TYR A 135 -12.37 -13.30 -12.16
CA TYR A 135 -11.41 -12.23 -11.91
C TYR A 135 -10.22 -12.28 -12.86
N LEU A 136 -9.72 -11.10 -13.23
CA LEU A 136 -8.38 -10.95 -13.78
C LEU A 136 -7.37 -11.01 -12.65
N VAL A 137 -6.23 -11.65 -12.89
CA VAL A 137 -5.15 -11.75 -11.91
C VAL A 137 -3.81 -11.37 -12.52
N VAL A 138 -3.03 -10.58 -11.79
CA VAL A 138 -1.60 -10.35 -12.06
C VAL A 138 -0.82 -10.87 -10.87
N GLY A 139 0.29 -11.54 -11.12
CA GLY A 139 1.17 -11.97 -10.05
C GLY A 139 2.53 -12.38 -10.56
N GLY A 140 3.35 -12.84 -9.62
CA GLY A 140 4.70 -13.30 -9.89
C GLY A 140 5.43 -13.65 -8.61
N THR A 141 6.64 -14.19 -8.73
CA THR A 141 7.44 -14.58 -7.57
C THR A 141 8.82 -13.93 -7.62
N TYR A 142 9.16 -13.23 -6.54
CA TYR A 142 10.50 -12.75 -6.24
C TYR A 142 11.16 -13.70 -5.25
N VAL A 143 12.45 -13.98 -5.43
CA VAL A 143 13.23 -14.80 -4.50
C VAL A 143 14.45 -14.03 -4.03
N TYR A 144 14.41 -13.55 -2.79
CA TYR A 144 15.54 -12.88 -2.17
C TYR A 144 16.55 -13.88 -1.62
N ARG A 145 17.84 -13.59 -1.78
CA ARG A 145 18.95 -14.43 -1.32
C ARG A 145 20.08 -13.56 -0.79
N ASN A 146 20.44 -13.80 0.46
CA ASN A 146 21.69 -13.39 1.08
C ASN A 146 22.31 -14.65 1.70
N SER A 147 23.55 -14.97 1.34
CA SER A 147 24.17 -16.26 1.65
C SER A 147 24.20 -16.65 3.13
N GLN A 148 24.29 -15.67 4.03
CA GLN A 148 24.37 -15.89 5.47
C GLN A 148 23.03 -15.63 6.16
N GLU A 149 22.28 -14.68 5.60
CA GLU A 149 21.00 -14.27 6.09
C GLU A 149 19.96 -14.78 5.09
N TYR A 150 19.24 -13.98 4.37
CA TYR A 150 17.94 -14.38 3.83
C TYR A 150 17.90 -15.46 2.74
N HIS A 151 16.85 -16.29 2.76
CA HIS A 151 16.38 -17.02 1.59
C HIS A 151 14.88 -17.24 1.73
N TYR A 152 14.10 -16.40 1.05
CA TYR A 152 12.64 -16.49 1.02
C TYR A 152 12.12 -16.17 -0.37
N SER A 153 10.86 -16.52 -0.62
CA SER A 153 10.12 -15.98 -1.75
C SER A 153 8.96 -15.13 -1.31
N TYR A 154 8.70 -14.08 -2.08
CA TYR A 154 7.57 -13.18 -1.93
C TYR A 154 6.75 -13.24 -3.23
N SER A 155 5.48 -13.64 -3.11
CA SER A 155 4.60 -13.86 -4.26
C SER A 155 3.28 -13.09 -4.09
N PRO A 156 3.21 -11.81 -4.50
CA PRO A 156 1.97 -11.05 -4.49
C PRO A 156 1.10 -11.46 -5.69
N GLN A 157 -0.20 -11.37 -5.48
CA GLN A 157 -1.22 -11.66 -6.48
C GLN A 157 -2.35 -10.65 -6.34
N LEU A 158 -2.43 -9.74 -7.31
CA LEU A 158 -3.50 -8.76 -7.43
C LEU A 158 -4.66 -9.38 -8.20
N ARG A 159 -5.86 -9.38 -7.62
CA ARG A 159 -7.09 -9.84 -8.25
C ARG A 159 -8.07 -8.70 -8.45
N LEU A 160 -8.63 -8.62 -9.65
CA LEU A 160 -9.66 -7.65 -10.02
C LEU A 160 -10.87 -8.41 -10.55
N TYR A 161 -11.97 -8.41 -9.78
CA TYR A 161 -13.22 -9.07 -10.16
C TYR A 161 -14.00 -8.25 -11.18
N GLU A 162 -14.80 -8.90 -12.03
CA GLU A 162 -15.38 -8.30 -13.26
C GLU A 162 -16.18 -7.02 -13.01
N ASN A 163 -16.94 -6.99 -11.92
CA ASN A 163 -17.83 -5.89 -11.56
C ASN A 163 -17.42 -5.18 -10.25
N SER A 164 -16.17 -5.35 -9.81
CA SER A 164 -15.67 -4.76 -8.56
C SER A 164 -14.83 -3.52 -8.82
N THR A 165 -14.94 -2.54 -7.92
CA THR A 165 -14.01 -1.42 -7.78
C THR A 165 -12.98 -1.60 -6.68
N VAL A 166 -13.05 -2.72 -5.96
CA VAL A 166 -12.10 -3.11 -4.92
C VAL A 166 -11.25 -4.26 -5.43
N ALA A 167 -9.95 -4.01 -5.54
CA ALA A 167 -8.96 -5.02 -5.90
C ALA A 167 -8.50 -5.75 -4.64
N GLU A 168 -8.26 -7.06 -4.77
CA GLU A 168 -7.78 -7.88 -3.66
C GLU A 168 -6.30 -8.18 -3.82
N MET A 169 -5.52 -7.97 -2.76
CA MET A 169 -4.13 -8.40 -2.70
C MET A 169 -4.01 -9.67 -1.86
N HIS A 170 -3.42 -10.70 -2.48
CA HIS A 170 -3.10 -11.98 -1.87
C HIS A 170 -1.59 -12.15 -1.92
N ILE A 171 -0.92 -12.18 -0.78
CA ILE A 171 0.54 -12.31 -0.70
C ILE A 171 0.88 -13.62 -0.01
N ASP A 172 1.77 -14.40 -0.62
CA ASP A 172 2.42 -15.55 -0.01
C ASP A 172 3.91 -15.27 0.24
N ILE A 173 4.34 -15.45 1.49
CA ILE A 173 5.74 -15.38 1.91
C ILE A 173 6.20 -16.77 2.32
N HIS A 174 7.22 -17.31 1.68
CA HIS A 174 7.78 -18.62 2.02
C HIS A 174 9.20 -18.47 2.55
N ASN A 175 9.41 -18.82 3.83
CA ASN A 175 10.75 -18.92 4.40
C ASN A 175 11.43 -20.21 3.90
N ARG A 176 12.41 -20.09 3.00
CA ARG A 176 13.13 -21.23 2.42
C ARG A 176 14.37 -21.63 3.21
N ARG A 177 14.60 -21.01 4.38
CA ARG A 177 15.72 -21.34 5.28
C ARG A 177 15.37 -22.41 6.30
N LYS A 178 16.42 -22.92 6.94
CA LYS A 178 16.35 -23.77 8.13
C LYS A 178 16.31 -22.99 9.44
N SER A 179 16.51 -21.67 9.38
CA SER A 179 16.33 -20.73 10.50
C SER A 179 14.98 -20.01 10.37
N PRO A 180 14.40 -19.51 11.48
CA PRO A 180 13.27 -18.59 11.41
C PRO A 180 13.59 -17.36 10.56
N LEU A 181 12.54 -16.74 10.01
CA LEU A 181 12.60 -15.47 9.30
C LEU A 181 11.79 -14.45 10.09
N ASP A 182 12.49 -13.55 10.77
CA ASP A 182 11.88 -12.32 11.25
C ASP A 182 11.76 -11.35 10.07
N TYR A 183 10.58 -10.79 9.86
CA TYR A 183 10.33 -9.87 8.76
C TYR A 183 9.47 -8.69 9.19
N MET A 184 9.61 -7.61 8.43
CA MET A 184 8.78 -6.41 8.54
C MET A 184 8.12 -6.16 7.19
N PHE A 185 6.84 -5.80 7.19
CA PHE A 185 6.10 -5.52 5.96
C PHE A 185 5.30 -4.24 6.13
N MET A 186 5.23 -3.45 5.05
CA MET A 186 4.30 -2.34 4.92
C MET A 186 3.83 -2.26 3.47
N CYS A 187 2.54 -1.99 3.25
CA CYS A 187 2.04 -1.64 1.92
C CYS A 187 1.81 -0.13 1.84
N HIS A 188 2.67 0.57 1.10
CA HIS A 188 2.58 2.00 0.91
C HIS A 188 1.58 2.32 -0.22
N MET A 189 0.42 2.87 0.14
CA MET A 189 -0.69 3.20 -0.75
C MET A 189 -0.89 4.71 -0.79
N ASN A 190 -0.52 5.34 -1.90
CA ASN A 190 -0.47 6.79 -2.09
C ASN A 190 -1.69 7.28 -2.86
N TRP A 191 -2.78 7.50 -2.13
CA TRP A 191 -4.00 8.06 -2.69
C TRP A 191 -3.87 9.56 -2.88
N LEU A 192 -4.65 10.12 -3.81
CA LEU A 192 -4.84 11.56 -3.89
C LEU A 192 -5.53 12.07 -2.61
N ALA A 193 -4.88 13.02 -1.92
CA ALA A 193 -5.48 13.72 -0.80
C ALA A 193 -6.52 14.71 -1.31
N VAL A 194 -7.80 14.43 -1.05
CA VAL A 194 -8.91 15.29 -1.51
C VAL A 194 -9.32 16.23 -0.39
N GLU A 195 -9.16 17.53 -0.61
CA GLU A 195 -9.49 18.57 0.37
C GLU A 195 -10.95 18.46 0.88
N GLY A 196 -11.16 18.64 2.18
CA GLY A 196 -12.46 18.50 2.83
C GLY A 196 -12.93 17.05 3.02
N SER A 197 -12.12 16.06 2.66
CA SER A 197 -12.46 14.66 2.92
C SER A 197 -12.42 14.31 4.39
N HIS A 198 -13.27 13.37 4.79
CA HIS A 198 -13.31 12.82 6.14
C HIS A 198 -12.71 11.41 6.16
N ILE A 199 -11.77 11.16 7.07
CA ILE A 199 -11.13 9.86 7.25
C ILE A 199 -11.89 9.05 8.29
N VAL A 200 -12.46 7.93 7.86
CA VAL A 200 -13.25 7.01 8.71
C VAL A 200 -12.54 5.67 8.81
N TYR A 201 -12.29 5.17 10.01
CA TYR A 201 -11.45 3.99 10.20
C TYR A 201 -11.72 3.29 11.53
N SER A 202 -11.52 1.97 11.55
CA SER A 202 -11.79 1.10 12.70
C SER A 202 -10.66 1.12 13.73
N ALA A 203 -10.38 2.29 14.32
CA ALA A 203 -9.46 2.42 15.45
C ALA A 203 -10.08 3.24 16.59
N ILE A 204 -9.75 2.85 17.83
CA ILE A 204 -10.15 3.60 19.03
C ILE A 204 -9.46 4.97 18.99
N LYS A 205 -10.23 6.03 19.26
CA LYS A 205 -9.80 7.43 19.11
C LYS A 205 -9.08 7.95 20.35
N ASP A 206 -7.96 7.33 20.69
CA ASP A 206 -7.17 7.71 21.87
C ASP A 206 -5.65 7.74 21.58
N LYS A 207 -4.88 8.17 22.58
CA LYS A 207 -3.41 8.33 22.50
C LYS A 207 -2.65 7.01 22.56
N GLU A 208 -3.29 5.92 22.95
CA GLU A 208 -2.67 4.58 22.98
C GLU A 208 -2.69 3.95 21.59
N HIS A 209 -3.76 4.19 20.84
CA HIS A 209 -3.99 3.64 19.51
C HIS A 209 -3.49 4.56 18.39
N ILE A 210 -3.51 5.88 18.57
CA ILE A 210 -3.12 6.85 17.54
C ILE A 210 -1.94 7.68 18.04
N LYS A 211 -0.78 7.52 17.39
CA LYS A 211 0.48 8.15 17.78
C LYS A 211 1.10 8.90 16.60
N PRO A 212 1.02 10.25 16.57
CA PRO A 212 1.72 11.04 15.57
C PRO A 212 3.23 10.89 15.76
N ASP A 213 3.93 10.72 14.67
CA ASP A 213 5.36 10.45 14.64
C ASP A 213 6.01 11.11 13.40
N PRO A 214 6.02 12.45 13.34
CA PRO A 214 6.53 13.18 12.17
C PRO A 214 8.04 13.00 11.99
N PRO A 215 8.58 13.27 10.79
CA PRO A 215 10.01 13.34 10.59
C PRO A 215 10.65 14.40 11.49
N ILE A 216 11.87 14.13 11.94
CA ILE A 216 12.65 15.08 12.73
C ILE A 216 13.23 16.12 11.78
N LEU A 217 12.65 17.32 11.78
CA LEU A 217 13.19 18.48 11.06
C LEU A 217 14.14 19.25 11.98
N GLU A 218 15.42 19.34 11.60
CA GLU A 218 16.43 20.05 12.38
C GLU A 218 16.14 21.57 12.43
N GLY A 219 16.48 22.17 13.58
CA GLY A 219 16.37 23.61 13.81
C GLY A 219 14.94 24.12 14.04
N ASP A 220 14.81 25.45 13.95
CA ASP A 220 13.60 26.22 14.26
C ASP A 220 13.07 26.99 13.06
N SER A 221 13.17 26.38 11.87
CA SER A 221 12.44 26.91 10.72
C SER A 221 10.93 26.95 11.01
N GLU A 222 10.21 27.90 10.41
CA GLU A 222 8.76 28.03 10.58
C GLU A 222 8.04 26.70 10.28
N ARG A 223 8.50 25.97 9.25
CA ARG A 223 8.02 24.64 8.89
C ARG A 223 8.24 23.62 10.03
N ALA A 224 9.45 23.57 10.59
CA ALA A 224 9.77 22.65 11.68
C ALA A 224 8.92 22.93 12.93
N ILE A 225 8.67 24.20 13.25
CA ILE A 225 7.81 24.60 14.36
C ILE A 225 6.36 24.15 14.10
N LYS A 226 5.78 24.49 12.94
CA LYS A 226 4.40 24.12 12.58
C LYS A 226 4.17 22.61 12.61
N MET A 227 5.13 21.83 12.11
CA MET A 227 5.07 20.36 12.13
C MET A 227 5.02 19.82 13.57
N ARG A 228 5.90 20.29 14.45
CA ARG A 228 5.93 19.88 15.86
C ARG A 228 4.65 20.28 16.60
N GLU A 229 4.16 21.49 16.36
CA GLU A 229 2.91 21.97 16.95
C GLU A 229 1.71 21.15 16.47
N TYR A 230 1.64 20.85 15.18
CA TYR A 230 0.56 20.03 14.63
C TYR A 230 0.61 18.59 15.15
N ALA A 231 1.77 17.95 15.18
CA ALA A 231 1.93 16.63 15.80
C ALA A 231 1.51 16.61 17.27
N LYS A 232 1.85 17.65 18.04
CA LYS A 232 1.38 17.78 19.42
C LYS A 232 -0.14 17.91 19.49
N ARG A 233 -0.76 18.71 18.61
CA ARG A 233 -2.23 18.84 18.55
C ARG A 233 -2.89 17.51 18.23
N ILE A 234 -2.35 16.71 17.31
CA ILE A 234 -2.84 15.35 17.02
C ILE A 234 -2.70 14.45 18.25
N PHE A 235 -1.57 14.54 18.97
CA PHE A 235 -1.38 13.77 20.18
C PHE A 235 -2.40 14.14 21.27
N ASP A 236 -2.82 15.40 21.34
CA ASP A 236 -3.80 15.88 22.31
C ASP A 236 -5.24 15.56 21.91
N ASP A 237 -5.57 15.69 20.63
CA ASP A 237 -6.86 15.32 20.02
C ASP A 237 -6.63 14.64 18.66
N PRO A 238 -6.60 13.30 18.61
CA PRO A 238 -6.36 12.56 17.37
C PRO A 238 -7.36 12.85 16.25
N MET A 239 -8.58 13.28 16.60
CA MET A 239 -9.67 13.46 15.63
C MET A 239 -9.44 14.67 14.72
N ILE A 240 -8.55 15.61 15.07
CA ILE A 240 -8.22 16.73 14.19
C ILE A 240 -7.52 16.27 12.88
N ALA A 241 -7.00 15.05 12.86
CA ALA A 241 -6.40 14.41 11.68
C ALA A 241 -7.42 13.60 10.85
N ASP A 242 -8.70 13.63 11.22
CA ASP A 242 -9.78 12.90 10.53
C ASP A 242 -10.49 13.77 9.47
N VAL A 243 -10.11 15.03 9.30
CA VAL A 243 -10.59 15.90 8.21
C VAL A 243 -9.38 16.41 7.46
N LEU A 244 -9.35 16.30 6.14
CA LEU A 244 -8.27 16.88 5.35
C LEU A 244 -8.51 18.38 5.17
N ASP A 245 -7.67 19.16 5.82
CA ASP A 245 -7.75 20.63 5.84
C ASP A 245 -6.36 21.24 5.74
N SER A 246 -6.01 21.73 4.54
CA SER A 246 -4.71 22.33 4.26
C SER A 246 -4.47 23.64 5.02
N GLU A 247 -5.51 24.32 5.50
CA GLU A 247 -5.37 25.59 6.22
C GLU A 247 -4.96 25.34 7.69
N SER A 248 -5.50 24.31 8.32
CA SER A 248 -5.27 24.04 9.75
C SER A 248 -4.20 22.97 10.05
N GLN A 249 -3.72 22.26 9.03
CA GLN A 249 -2.77 21.15 9.15
C GLN A 249 -1.39 21.47 8.58
N CYS A 250 -0.37 20.72 9.02
CA CYS A 250 0.99 20.82 8.49
C CYS A 250 1.50 19.43 8.08
N ASN A 251 1.59 19.19 6.77
CA ASN A 251 1.97 17.91 6.18
C ASN A 251 3.18 18.07 5.21
N ASP A 252 4.08 19.02 5.50
CA ASP A 252 5.31 19.30 4.73
C ASP A 252 6.55 19.10 5.64
N PRO A 253 7.48 18.18 5.31
CA PRO A 253 7.49 17.37 4.09
C PRO A 253 6.51 16.20 4.14
N GLU A 254 6.20 15.70 5.34
CA GLU A 254 5.21 14.66 5.56
C GLU A 254 4.78 14.61 7.02
N MET A 255 3.57 14.10 7.28
CA MET A 255 3.08 13.72 8.60
C MET A 255 2.81 12.22 8.63
N CYS A 256 3.44 11.52 9.57
CA CYS A 256 3.25 10.10 9.80
C CYS A 256 2.49 9.89 11.12
N ILE A 257 1.50 9.02 11.14
CA ILE A 257 0.69 8.71 12.32
C ILE A 257 0.53 7.20 12.43
N ASN A 258 1.11 6.60 13.47
CA ASN A 258 1.00 5.17 13.73
C ASN A 258 -0.36 4.87 14.35
N ILE A 259 -1.15 4.00 13.73
CA ILE A 259 -2.50 3.67 14.19
C ILE A 259 -2.61 2.15 14.41
N LYS A 260 -3.05 1.74 15.59
CA LYS A 260 -3.43 0.36 15.89
C LYS A 260 -4.92 0.18 15.62
N TYR A 261 -5.28 -0.85 14.86
CA TYR A 261 -6.65 -1.06 14.38
C TYR A 261 -7.38 -2.17 15.11
N GLU A 262 -8.69 -1.99 15.23
CA GLU A 262 -9.65 -3.02 15.56
C GLU A 262 -10.16 -3.68 14.28
N SER A 263 -10.42 -4.98 14.37
CA SER A 263 -11.01 -5.76 13.29
C SER A 263 -12.42 -6.20 13.59
N ASP A 264 -13.18 -6.47 12.54
CA ASP A 264 -14.45 -7.18 12.61
C ASP A 264 -14.28 -8.66 13.02
N GLU A 265 -15.40 -9.38 13.04
CA GLU A 265 -15.47 -10.80 13.41
C GLU A 265 -14.72 -11.72 12.44
N GLU A 266 -14.50 -11.27 11.20
CA GLU A 266 -13.68 -11.98 10.24
C GLU A 266 -12.19 -11.63 10.38
N GLY A 267 -11.82 -10.63 11.16
CA GLY A 267 -10.44 -10.19 11.34
C GLY A 267 -10.00 -9.09 10.35
N TRP A 268 -10.94 -8.41 9.69
CA TRP A 268 -10.66 -7.26 8.81
C TRP A 268 -10.76 -5.94 9.56
N ALA A 269 -9.72 -5.11 9.44
CA ALA A 269 -9.77 -3.68 9.74
C ALA A 269 -10.13 -2.87 8.49
N HIS A 270 -10.71 -1.69 8.67
CA HIS A 270 -11.30 -0.88 7.60
C HIS A 270 -10.89 0.59 7.74
N ALA A 271 -10.56 1.24 6.62
CA ALA A 271 -10.28 2.67 6.57
C ALA A 271 -10.74 3.28 5.23
N MET A 272 -11.27 4.50 5.27
CA MET A 272 -11.79 5.21 4.10
C MET A 272 -11.39 6.69 4.13
N GLN A 273 -11.14 7.26 2.95
CA GLN A 273 -11.23 8.69 2.70
C GLN A 273 -12.60 8.95 2.05
N VAL A 274 -13.56 9.43 2.85
CA VAL A 274 -14.88 9.85 2.36
C VAL A 274 -14.75 11.24 1.77
N MET A 275 -14.90 11.33 0.45
CA MET A 275 -14.76 12.58 -0.30
C MET A 275 -16.00 13.47 -0.13
N PRO A 276 -15.92 14.77 -0.47
CA PRO A 276 -17.06 15.70 -0.32
C PRO A 276 -18.35 15.27 -1.05
N GLU A 277 -18.23 14.48 -2.12
CA GLU A 277 -19.37 13.95 -2.88
C GLU A 277 -20.05 12.74 -2.18
N GLY A 278 -19.39 12.15 -1.16
CA GLY A 278 -19.89 11.05 -0.34
C GLY A 278 -19.45 9.65 -0.78
N ASP A 279 -18.77 9.54 -1.92
CA ASP A 279 -18.00 8.37 -2.34
C ASP A 279 -16.66 8.28 -1.58
N SER A 280 -15.94 7.16 -1.69
CA SER A 280 -14.71 7.00 -0.93
C SER A 280 -13.61 6.18 -1.60
N CYS A 281 -12.36 6.52 -1.27
CA CYS A 281 -11.24 5.60 -1.41
C CYS A 281 -11.24 4.67 -0.18
N TYR A 282 -10.98 3.39 -0.37
CA TYR A 282 -11.16 2.37 0.66
C TYR A 282 -9.96 1.43 0.76
N VAL A 283 -9.62 1.06 1.99
CA VAL A 283 -8.60 0.07 2.33
C VAL A 283 -9.14 -0.84 3.43
N ARG A 284 -8.93 -2.15 3.30
CA ARG A 284 -9.09 -3.11 4.40
C ARG A 284 -7.94 -4.10 4.47
N PHE A 285 -7.66 -4.63 5.65
CA PHE A 285 -6.54 -5.55 5.86
C PHE A 285 -6.77 -6.49 7.04
N LYS A 286 -6.14 -7.67 6.99
CA LYS A 286 -6.21 -8.66 8.08
C LYS A 286 -5.27 -8.28 9.22
N THR A 287 -5.84 -8.03 10.40
CA THR A 287 -5.08 -7.55 11.57
C THR A 287 -4.23 -8.63 12.25
N GLU A 288 -4.53 -9.90 12.00
CA GLU A 288 -3.76 -11.03 12.57
C GLU A 288 -2.26 -10.91 12.28
N LYS A 289 -1.90 -10.46 11.07
CA LYS A 289 -0.51 -10.27 10.62
C LYS A 289 -0.12 -8.80 10.42
N LEU A 290 -1.11 -7.92 10.27
CA LEU A 290 -0.94 -6.49 10.04
C LEU A 290 -1.73 -5.69 11.09
N PRO A 291 -1.31 -5.71 12.38
CA PRO A 291 -2.09 -5.13 13.47
C PRO A 291 -2.13 -3.59 13.46
N TYR A 292 -1.25 -2.97 12.66
CA TYR A 292 -1.13 -1.53 12.54
C TYR A 292 -1.38 -1.09 11.10
N ALA A 293 -1.76 0.18 10.93
CA ALA A 293 -1.57 0.87 9.68
C ALA A 293 -1.00 2.28 9.93
N LEU A 294 -0.06 2.70 9.09
CA LEU A 294 0.41 4.08 9.10
C LEU A 294 -0.60 4.96 8.36
N ARG A 295 -0.98 6.11 8.94
CA ARG A 295 -1.52 7.21 8.14
C ARG A 295 -0.37 8.10 7.73
N TRP A 296 -0.21 8.30 6.43
CA TRP A 296 0.83 9.13 5.85
C TRP A 296 0.19 10.28 5.08
N LEU A 297 0.70 11.50 5.22
CA LEU A 297 0.24 12.68 4.48
C LEU A 297 1.47 13.42 3.98
N CYS A 298 1.52 13.72 2.68
CA CYS A 298 2.54 14.60 2.09
C CYS A 298 1.81 15.59 1.20
N ARG A 299 1.81 16.87 1.60
CA ARG A 299 1.08 17.93 0.92
C ARG A 299 1.98 19.15 0.80
N THR A 300 2.83 19.15 -0.22
CA THR A 300 3.87 20.18 -0.45
C THR A 300 3.52 21.12 -1.61
N GLY A 301 2.43 20.83 -2.32
CA GLY A 301 2.02 21.52 -3.55
C GLY A 301 2.54 20.81 -4.79
N ASP A 302 3.79 20.34 -4.77
CA ASP A 302 4.34 19.47 -5.82
C ASP A 302 3.88 18.03 -5.65
N GLU A 303 3.90 17.55 -4.41
CA GLU A 303 3.31 16.28 -3.99
C GLU A 303 1.99 16.54 -3.23
N ASP A 304 0.97 15.72 -3.49
CA ASP A 304 -0.29 15.75 -2.75
C ASP A 304 -0.86 14.34 -2.63
N GLY A 305 -0.58 13.71 -1.48
CA GLY A 305 -0.82 12.30 -1.24
C GLY A 305 -1.26 11.98 0.18
N ILE A 306 -2.03 10.91 0.31
CA ILE A 306 -2.44 10.32 1.58
C ILE A 306 -2.36 8.79 1.54
N GLY A 307 -1.67 8.23 2.52
CA GLY A 307 -1.85 6.86 2.96
C GLY A 307 -2.99 6.80 3.97
N ILE A 308 -4.20 6.47 3.50
CA ILE A 308 -5.42 6.39 4.33
C ILE A 308 -5.19 5.41 5.49
N ALA A 309 -4.68 4.23 5.12
CA ALA A 309 -4.13 3.20 5.98
C ALA A 309 -3.08 2.46 5.17
N LEU A 310 -1.84 2.42 5.66
CA LEU A 310 -0.74 1.62 5.10
C LEU A 310 -0.55 0.38 5.98
N PRO A 311 -1.18 -0.78 5.67
CA PRO A 311 -1.12 -1.97 6.52
C PRO A 311 0.33 -2.38 6.76
N THR A 312 0.69 -2.58 8.02
CA THR A 312 2.09 -2.80 8.42
C THR A 312 2.22 -3.70 9.64
N THR A 313 3.37 -4.36 9.78
CA THR A 313 3.74 -5.15 10.95
C THR A 313 4.16 -4.29 12.14
N GLY A 314 4.51 -3.01 11.92
CA GLY A 314 5.11 -2.15 12.95
C GLY A 314 4.87 -0.66 12.71
N THR A 315 5.76 0.19 13.21
CA THR A 315 5.63 1.66 13.10
C THR A 315 6.43 2.24 11.92
N ASN A 316 6.48 3.56 11.78
CA ASN A 316 7.37 4.29 10.86
C ASN A 316 8.83 4.44 11.36
N ARG A 317 9.23 3.72 12.41
CA ARG A 317 10.58 3.74 12.99
C ARG A 317 11.50 2.68 12.38
N SER A 318 12.78 2.81 12.69
CA SER A 318 13.87 2.00 12.18
C SER A 318 13.81 0.52 12.58
N THR A 319 14.54 -0.33 11.87
CA THR A 319 14.61 -1.79 12.11
C THR A 319 15.03 -2.11 13.55
N LYS A 320 16.00 -1.39 14.10
CA LYS A 320 16.41 -1.50 15.50
C LYS A 320 15.24 -1.26 16.45
N TYR A 321 14.52 -0.14 16.30
CA TYR A 321 13.36 0.18 17.13
C TYR A 321 12.31 -0.92 17.05
N GLN A 322 12.00 -1.39 15.83
CA GLN A 322 11.02 -2.44 15.61
C GLN A 322 11.42 -3.74 16.34
N LYS A 323 12.71 -4.14 16.28
CA LYS A 323 13.21 -5.33 16.98
C LYS A 323 13.18 -5.19 18.50
N GLU A 324 13.60 -4.04 19.03
CA GLU A 324 13.61 -3.75 20.47
C GLU A 324 12.19 -3.72 21.07
N ASN A 325 11.19 -3.37 20.27
CA ASN A 325 9.78 -3.31 20.68
C ASN A 325 8.94 -4.50 20.18
N HIS A 326 9.57 -5.53 19.59
CA HIS A 326 8.90 -6.72 19.06
C HIS A 326 7.80 -6.43 18.02
N LEU A 327 8.05 -5.46 17.14
CA LEU A 327 7.16 -5.01 16.05
C LEU A 327 7.57 -5.64 14.70
N TYR A 328 7.51 -6.96 14.64
CA TYR A 328 7.81 -7.77 13.46
C TYR A 328 7.09 -9.12 13.56
N ASN A 329 6.97 -9.82 12.44
CA ASN A 329 6.43 -11.17 12.39
C ASN A 329 7.55 -12.20 12.20
N THR A 330 7.31 -13.45 12.58
CA THR A 330 8.29 -14.54 12.43
C THR A 330 7.67 -15.73 11.69
N ILE A 331 8.28 -16.13 10.57
CA ILE A 331 7.93 -17.34 9.82
C ILE A 331 8.92 -18.45 10.16
N LYS A 332 8.41 -19.61 10.59
CA LYS A 332 9.29 -20.74 10.92
C LYS A 332 10.00 -21.32 9.69
N PRO A 333 11.06 -22.12 9.88
CA PRO A 333 11.76 -22.77 8.77
C PRO A 333 10.85 -23.56 7.83
N GLY A 334 10.88 -23.24 6.53
CA GLY A 334 10.10 -23.93 5.51
C GLY A 334 8.59 -23.64 5.53
N GLU A 335 8.11 -22.77 6.44
CA GLU A 335 6.71 -22.40 6.53
C GLU A 335 6.38 -21.23 5.59
N HIS A 336 5.08 -21.08 5.36
CA HIS A 336 4.48 -20.00 4.59
C HIS A 336 3.69 -19.08 5.52
N GLU A 337 3.58 -17.81 5.15
CA GLU A 337 2.66 -16.87 5.76
C GLU A 337 1.93 -16.05 4.70
N GLU A 338 0.63 -15.88 4.90
CA GLU A 338 -0.22 -15.09 4.01
C GLU A 338 -0.46 -13.70 4.59
N LEU A 339 -0.33 -12.68 3.73
CA LEU A 339 -0.79 -11.32 4.03
C LEU A 339 -1.96 -10.98 3.11
N ARG A 340 -2.99 -10.33 3.69
CA ARG A 340 -4.21 -9.95 2.98
C ARG A 340 -4.58 -8.50 3.23
N PHE A 341 -4.76 -7.77 2.16
CA PHE A 341 -5.37 -6.46 2.15
C PHE A 341 -6.07 -6.21 0.81
N ASP A 342 -7.14 -5.43 0.84
CA ASP A 342 -7.91 -5.05 -0.34
C ASP A 342 -8.01 -3.53 -0.38
N PHE A 343 -8.09 -2.97 -1.58
CA PHE A 343 -8.07 -1.52 -1.77
C PHE A 343 -8.85 -1.13 -3.02
N GLY A 344 -9.44 0.06 -3.02
CA GLY A 344 -10.20 0.52 -4.17
C GLY A 344 -11.10 1.70 -3.89
N TYR A 345 -12.21 1.73 -4.59
CA TYR A 345 -13.20 2.80 -4.54
C TYR A 345 -14.56 2.25 -4.16
N LEU A 346 -15.32 3.00 -3.38
CA LEU A 346 -16.71 2.70 -3.01
C LEU A 346 -17.61 3.83 -3.48
N ASP A 347 -18.77 3.48 -4.04
CA ASP A 347 -19.81 4.47 -4.32
C ASP A 347 -20.45 5.01 -3.02
N ILE A 348 -21.41 5.93 -3.17
CA ILE A 348 -22.06 6.60 -2.02
C ILE A 348 -22.79 5.60 -1.11
N GLU A 349 -23.46 4.59 -1.67
CA GLU A 349 -24.22 3.63 -0.87
C GLU A 349 -23.30 2.62 -0.20
N GLU A 350 -22.29 2.13 -0.92
CA GLU A 350 -21.24 1.28 -0.37
C GLU A 350 -20.47 1.99 0.76
N THR A 351 -20.15 3.27 0.58
CA THR A 351 -19.47 4.10 1.59
C THR A 351 -20.30 4.22 2.87
N LYS A 352 -21.61 4.42 2.77
CA LYS A 352 -22.50 4.44 3.94
C LYS A 352 -22.50 3.11 4.68
N LEU A 353 -22.58 2.00 3.96
CA LEU A 353 -22.57 0.65 4.54
C LEU A 353 -21.26 0.36 5.27
N VAL A 354 -20.11 0.66 4.66
CA VAL A 354 -18.81 0.45 5.30
C VAL A 354 -18.61 1.40 6.48
N LYS A 355 -19.12 2.64 6.41
CA LYS A 355 -19.08 3.57 7.54
C LYS A 355 -19.87 3.01 8.73
N GLN A 356 -21.09 2.52 8.51
CA GLN A 356 -21.90 1.88 9.55
C GLN A 356 -21.18 0.65 10.12
N HIS A 357 -20.58 -0.18 9.27
CA HIS A 357 -19.80 -1.35 9.71
C HIS A 357 -18.63 -0.95 10.62
N ILE A 358 -17.90 0.12 10.30
CA ILE A 358 -16.83 0.66 11.15
C ILE A 358 -17.37 1.10 12.52
N GLU A 359 -18.53 1.77 12.55
CA GLU A 359 -19.19 2.18 13.80
C GLU A 359 -19.60 0.96 14.64
N GLU A 360 -20.08 -0.12 14.01
CA GLU A 360 -20.43 -1.37 14.68
C GLU A 360 -19.21 -2.12 15.24
N ILE A 361 -18.07 -2.12 14.53
CA ILE A 361 -16.80 -2.67 15.05
C ILE A 361 -16.40 -1.94 16.34
N LEU A 362 -16.47 -0.61 16.32
CA LEU A 362 -16.05 0.24 17.45
C LEU A 362 -17.06 0.21 18.61
N GLY A 363 -18.36 0.09 18.35
CA GLY A 363 -19.39 0.02 19.39
C GLY A 363 -19.38 -1.29 20.20
N LYS A 364 -18.67 -2.33 19.73
CA LYS A 364 -18.45 -3.60 20.45
C LYS A 364 -17.25 -3.55 21.40
N LYS A 365 -16.48 -2.47 21.41
CA LYS A 365 -15.26 -2.27 22.22
C LYS A 365 -15.53 -1.26 23.32
#